data_AF-A0A3D2PS15-F1
#
_entry.id   AF-A0A3D2PS15-F1
#
_cell.length_a   1.000
_cell.length_b   1.000
_cell.length_c   1.000
_cell.angle_alpha   90.00
_cell.angle_beta   90.00
_cell.angle_gamma   90.00
#
_symmetry.space_group_name_H-M   'P 1'
#
loop_
_entity.id
_entity.type
_entity.pdbx_description
1 polymer ?
#
loop_
_entity_poly.entity_id
_entity_poly.type
_entity_poly.pdbx_seq_one_letter_code
_entity_poly.pdbx_strand_id
1 'polypeptide(L)'
;MEKRQHSISKLLRMTPEEAKLLEEKAKQAGMTESQYLRLMISQKPNDYPEVRQLLRDLINEVNRIGVNINQITHNHNAELYSKDDKERLIAYMRKLNVAVAKVVDIVGNQ
;
A
#
# COMPACT_ATOMS: atom_id res chain seq x y z
N MET A 1 -25.81 26.78 -13.80
CA MET A 1 -25.09 27.02 -12.54
C MET A 1 -24.79 25.67 -11.92
N GLU A 2 -23.52 25.29 -11.79
CA GLU A 2 -23.15 24.01 -11.17
C GLU A 2 -23.68 23.96 -9.73
N LYS A 3 -24.34 22.85 -9.37
CA LYS A 3 -24.82 22.65 -8.00
C LYS A 3 -23.60 22.46 -7.09
N ARG A 4 -23.47 23.29 -6.05
CA ARG A 4 -22.45 23.11 -5.01
C ARG A 4 -22.53 21.69 -4.43
N GLN A 5 -21.41 20.97 -4.44
CA GLN A 5 -21.31 19.61 -3.90
C GLN A 5 -21.68 19.56 -2.40
N HIS A 6 -21.32 20.59 -1.63
CA HIS A 6 -21.70 20.76 -0.23
C HIS A 6 -22.67 21.95 -0.11
N SER A 7 -23.97 21.68 -0.20
CA SER A 7 -25.03 22.71 -0.23
C SER A 7 -25.85 22.81 1.07
N ILE A 8 -25.68 21.87 2.00
CA ILE A 8 -26.45 21.81 3.26
C ILE A 8 -25.55 22.22 4.42
N SER A 9 -26.04 23.16 5.25
CA SER A 9 -25.39 23.54 6.52
C SER A 9 -26.04 22.79 7.69
N LYS A 10 -25.22 22.37 8.67
CA LYS A 10 -25.66 21.74 9.90
C LYS A 10 -25.06 22.48 11.09
N LEU A 11 -25.88 22.81 12.09
CA LEU A 11 -25.41 23.38 13.35
C LEU A 11 -24.99 22.25 14.27
N LEU A 12 -23.77 22.33 14.80
CA LEU A 12 -23.24 21.40 15.81
C LEU A 12 -22.91 22.21 17.07
N ARG A 13 -23.52 21.85 18.20
CA ARG A 13 -23.17 22.42 19.51
C ARG A 13 -22.15 21.50 20.17
N MET A 14 -21.11 22.10 20.74
CA MET A 14 -19.99 21.39 21.35
C MET A 14 -19.64 22.06 22.67
N THR A 15 -19.07 21.30 23.60
CA THR A 15 -18.39 21.86 24.77
C THR A 15 -17.05 22.51 24.36
N PRO A 16 -16.45 23.37 25.19
CA PRO A 16 -15.13 23.95 24.90
C PRO A 16 -14.04 22.88 24.71
N GLU A 17 -14.11 21.78 25.47
CA GLU A 17 -13.16 20.66 25.39
C GLU A 17 -13.30 19.91 24.06
N GLU A 18 -14.54 19.63 23.63
CA GLU A 18 -14.81 18.97 22.37
C GLU A 18 -14.36 19.83 21.17
N ALA A 19 -14.59 21.14 21.22
CA ALA A 19 -14.17 22.07 20.18
C ALA A 19 -12.63 22.09 20.05
N LYS A 20 -11.92 22.16 21.18
CA LYS A 20 -10.45 22.11 21.19
C LYS A 20 -9.91 20.78 20.65
N LEU A 21 -10.53 19.67 21.03
CA LEU A 21 -10.14 18.35 20.53
C LEU A 21 -10.35 18.22 19.01
N LEU A 22 -11.44 18.79 18.49
CA LEU A 22 -11.70 18.82 17.05
C LEU A 22 -10.63 19.63 16.30
N GLU A 23 -10.28 20.82 16.81
CA GLU A 23 -9.25 21.68 16.25
C GLU A 23 -7.89 20.95 16.21
N GLU A 24 -7.48 20.34 17.33
CA GLU A 24 -6.21 19.62 17.42
C GLU A 24 -6.14 18.45 16.44
N LYS A 25 -7.21 17.65 16.34
CA LYS A 25 -7.28 16.51 15.41
C LYS A 25 -7.28 16.94 13.95
N ALA A 26 -8.04 17.99 13.61
CA ALA A 26 -8.06 18.55 12.26
C ALA A 26 -6.66 19.07 11.86
N LYS A 27 -5.99 19.76 12.78
CA LYS A 27 -4.62 20.26 12.59
C LYS A 27 -3.60 19.14 12.44
N GLN A 28 -3.66 18.09 13.26
CA GLN A 28 -2.80 16.91 13.12
C GLN A 28 -2.97 16.23 11.77
N ALA A 29 -4.21 16.18 11.27
CA ALA A 29 -4.52 15.64 9.95
C ALA A 29 -4.24 16.64 8.79
N GLY A 30 -3.75 17.85 9.08
CA GLY A 30 -3.43 18.87 8.08
C GLY A 30 -4.64 19.40 7.29
N MET A 31 -5.83 19.39 7.88
CA MET A 31 -7.08 19.77 7.22
C MET A 31 -7.94 20.72 8.06
N THR A 32 -8.93 21.35 7.43
CA THR A 32 -9.93 22.15 8.17
C THR A 32 -10.87 21.25 8.98
N GLU A 33 -11.45 21.77 10.06
CA GLU A 33 -12.41 21.02 10.89
C GLU A 33 -13.60 20.49 10.08
N SER A 34 -14.09 21.28 9.12
CA SER A 34 -15.17 20.86 8.22
C SER A 34 -14.77 19.71 7.31
N GLN A 35 -13.53 19.68 6.82
CA GLN A 35 -13.00 18.54 6.05
C GLN A 35 -12.82 17.32 6.96
N TYR A 36 -12.31 17.53 8.17
CA TYR A 36 -12.12 16.48 9.15
C TYR A 36 -13.45 15.81 9.55
N LEU A 37 -14.49 16.59 9.85
CA LEU A 37 -15.82 16.03 10.13
C LEU A 37 -16.39 15.25 8.94
N ARG A 38 -16.21 15.75 7.72
CA ARG A 38 -16.65 15.02 6.51
C ARG A 38 -15.91 13.70 6.35
N LEU A 39 -14.58 13.69 6.55
CA LEU A 39 -13.75 12.50 6.53
C LEU A 39 -14.22 11.45 7.55
N MET A 40 -14.50 11.90 8.79
CA MET A 40 -14.98 11.02 9.85
C MET A 40 -16.38 10.46 9.57
N ILE A 41 -17.22 11.17 8.82
CA ILE A 41 -18.55 10.68 8.40
C ILE A 41 -18.44 9.70 7.23
N SER A 42 -17.58 9.97 6.25
CA SER A 42 -17.49 9.14 5.05
C SER A 42 -16.77 7.82 5.30
N GLN A 43 -15.74 7.80 6.17
CA GLN A 43 -14.88 6.63 6.47
C GLN A 43 -14.49 5.82 5.23
N LYS A 44 -14.29 6.45 4.06
CA LYS A 44 -13.91 5.71 2.86
C LYS A 44 -12.39 5.58 2.82
N PRO A 45 -11.84 4.41 2.43
CA PRO A 45 -10.39 4.23 2.26
C PRO A 45 -9.73 5.27 1.34
N ASN A 46 -10.48 5.81 0.37
CA ASN A 46 -10.02 6.86 -0.54
C ASN A 46 -9.79 8.23 0.11
N ASP A 47 -10.35 8.48 1.28
CA ASP A 47 -10.25 9.78 1.93
C ASP A 47 -8.91 9.94 2.68
N TYR A 48 -8.17 8.84 2.85
CA TYR A 48 -6.87 8.75 3.52
C TYR A 48 -5.73 8.69 2.48
N PRO A 49 -4.90 9.75 2.34
CA PRO A 49 -3.79 9.77 1.39
C PRO A 49 -2.79 8.63 1.58
N GLU A 50 -2.54 8.22 2.81
CA GLU A 50 -1.63 7.13 3.17
C GLU A 50 -2.15 5.78 2.68
N VAL A 51 -3.46 5.52 2.84
CA VAL A 51 -4.08 4.28 2.37
C VAL A 51 -4.05 4.21 0.85
N ARG A 52 -4.28 5.34 0.16
CA ARG A 52 -4.13 5.43 -1.30
C ARG A 52 -2.70 5.19 -1.77
N GLN A 53 -1.70 5.62 -1.02
CA GLN A 53 -0.31 5.36 -1.35
C GLN A 53 0.00 3.87 -1.23
N LEU A 54 -0.37 3.25 -0.11
CA LEU A 54 -0.19 1.81 0.12
C LEU A 54 -0.89 0.96 -0.94
N LEU A 55 -2.12 1.32 -1.33
CA LEU A 55 -2.85 0.62 -2.40
C LEU A 55 -2.15 0.76 -3.76
N ARG A 56 -1.60 1.93 -4.08
CA ARG A 56 -0.84 2.12 -5.33
C ARG A 56 0.44 1.29 -5.34
N ASP A 57 1.16 1.27 -4.23
CA ASP A 57 2.40 0.49 -4.11
C ASP A 57 2.11 -1.01 -4.23
N LEU A 58 1.02 -1.48 -3.60
CA LEU A 58 0.56 -2.87 -3.75
C LEU A 58 0.21 -3.22 -5.20
N ILE A 59 -0.56 -2.36 -5.89
CA ILE A 59 -0.91 -2.58 -7.30
C ILE A 59 0.34 -2.65 -8.18
N ASN A 60 1.31 -1.76 -7.95
CA ASN A 60 2.56 -1.75 -8.69
C ASN A 60 3.36 -3.04 -8.47
N GLU A 61 3.38 -3.55 -7.25
CA GLU A 61 4.08 -4.81 -6.92
C GLU A 61 3.40 -6.01 -7.59
N VAL A 62 2.07 -6.09 -7.55
CA VAL A 62 1.31 -7.14 -8.26
C VAL A 62 1.56 -7.08 -9.77
N ASN A 63 1.64 -5.88 -10.36
CA ASN A 63 1.96 -5.71 -11.77
C ASN A 63 3.37 -6.22 -12.10
N ARG A 64 4.36 -5.94 -11.25
CA ARG A 64 5.73 -6.47 -11.42
C ARG A 64 5.76 -7.99 -11.34
N ILE A 65 5.01 -8.60 -10.42
CA ILE A 65 4.88 -10.06 -10.34
C ILE A 65 4.28 -10.61 -11.64
N GLY A 66 3.22 -9.98 -12.16
CA GLY A 66 2.61 -10.37 -13.43
C GLY A 66 3.57 -10.31 -14.62
N VAL A 67 4.40 -9.26 -14.71
CA VAL A 67 5.45 -9.14 -15.74
C VAL A 67 6.48 -10.26 -15.62
N ASN A 68 6.95 -10.56 -14.40
CA ASN A 68 7.90 -11.65 -14.17
C ASN A 68 7.33 -13.01 -14.57
N ILE A 69 6.06 -13.28 -14.24
CA ILE A 69 5.36 -14.50 -14.64
C ILE A 69 5.27 -14.60 -16.16
N ASN A 70 4.83 -13.53 -16.84
CA ASN A 70 4.74 -13.50 -18.29
C ASN A 70 6.08 -13.76 -18.96
N GLN A 71 7.18 -13.24 -18.39
CA GLN A 71 8.52 -13.47 -18.90
C GLN A 71 8.96 -14.93 -18.72
N ILE A 72 8.66 -15.56 -17.58
CA ILE A 72 8.93 -17.00 -17.35
C ILE A 72 8.14 -17.85 -18.36
N THR A 73 6.85 -17.57 -18.55
CA THR A 73 6.00 -18.31 -19.49
C THR A 73 6.48 -18.11 -20.93
N HIS A 74 6.80 -16.87 -21.33
CA HIS A 74 7.33 -16.57 -22.65
C HIS A 74 8.66 -17.29 -22.90
N ASN A 75 9.58 -17.25 -21.95
CA ASN A 75 10.87 -17.92 -22.08
C ASN A 75 10.74 -19.46 -22.12
N HIS A 76 9.77 -20.03 -21.41
CA HIS A 76 9.46 -21.46 -21.47
C HIS A 76 8.88 -21.86 -22.84
N ASN A 77 7.93 -21.08 -23.36
CA ASN A 77 7.26 -21.35 -24.63
C ASN A 77 8.15 -21.05 -25.85
N ALA A 78 9.19 -20.23 -25.68
CA ALA A 78 10.15 -19.90 -26.74
C ALA A 78 11.27 -20.95 -26.89
N GLU A 79 11.24 -22.08 -26.15
CA GLU A 79 12.33 -23.08 -26.07
C GLU A 79 13.71 -22.51 -25.69
N LEU A 80 13.77 -21.26 -25.21
CA LEU A 80 15.00 -20.52 -24.90
C LEU A 80 15.63 -20.91 -23.55
N TYR A 81 14.97 -21.75 -22.74
CA TYR A 81 15.63 -22.37 -21.60
C TYR A 81 16.46 -23.55 -22.08
N SER A 82 17.75 -23.30 -22.32
CA SER A 82 18.69 -24.41 -22.44
C SER A 82 18.71 -25.20 -21.12
N LYS A 83 19.06 -26.49 -21.21
CA LYS A 83 19.24 -27.33 -20.03
C LYS A 83 20.23 -26.69 -19.02
N ASP A 84 21.22 -25.97 -19.54
CA ASP A 84 22.23 -25.25 -18.77
C ASP A 84 21.64 -24.06 -17.99
N ASP A 85 20.68 -23.32 -18.56
CA ASP A 85 20.00 -22.22 -17.86
C ASP A 85 19.14 -22.74 -16.71
N LYS A 86 18.51 -23.91 -16.89
CA LYS A 86 17.78 -24.60 -15.83
C LYS A 86 18.72 -25.09 -14.73
N GLU A 87 19.87 -25.65 -15.07
CA GLU A 87 20.88 -26.08 -14.09
C GLU A 87 21.48 -24.90 -13.32
N ARG A 88 21.76 -23.78 -13.99
CA ARG A 88 22.23 -22.53 -13.35
C ARG A 88 21.18 -21.96 -12.41
N LEU A 89 19.92 -21.92 -12.81
CA LEU A 89 18.82 -21.45 -11.95
C LEU A 89 18.70 -22.30 -10.68
N ILE A 90 18.77 -23.63 -10.80
CA ILE A 90 18.76 -24.55 -9.64
C ILE A 90 19.95 -24.28 -8.72
N ALA A 91 21.15 -24.07 -9.28
CA ALA A 91 22.35 -23.76 -8.51
C ALA A 91 22.22 -22.41 -7.76
N TYR A 92 21.65 -21.39 -8.41
CA TYR A 92 21.39 -20.09 -7.77
C TYR A 92 20.35 -20.19 -6.67
N MET A 93 19.25 -20.91 -6.88
CA MET A 93 18.23 -21.14 -5.85
C MET A 93 18.79 -21.89 -4.64
N ARG A 94 19.67 -22.88 -4.84
CA ARG A 94 20.37 -23.57 -3.74
C ARG A 94 21.29 -22.61 -2.97
N LYS A 95 22.07 -21.78 -3.67
CA LYS A 95 22.91 -20.77 -3.02
C LYS A 95 22.09 -19.77 -2.21
N LEU A 96 20.94 -19.34 -2.74
CA LEU A 96 20.04 -18.41 -2.08
C LEU A 96 19.44 -19.02 -0.81
N ASN A 97 18.99 -20.28 -0.87
CA ASN A 97 18.49 -20.98 0.32
C ASN A 97 19.56 -21.14 1.41
N VAL A 98 20.82 -21.43 1.04
CA VAL A 98 21.93 -21.50 2.01
C VAL A 98 22.19 -20.14 2.64
N ALA A 99 22.17 -19.06 1.85
CA ALA A 99 22.38 -17.71 2.37
C ALA A 99 21.23 -17.29 3.30
N VAL A 100 19.98 -17.55 2.91
CA VAL A 100 18.79 -17.25 3.74
C VAL A 100 18.81 -18.08 5.02
N ALA A 101 19.14 -19.38 4.96
CA ALA A 101 19.25 -20.21 6.16
C ALA A 101 20.30 -19.68 7.15
N LYS A 102 21.46 -19.21 6.66
CA LYS A 102 22.47 -18.55 7.51
C LYS A 102 21.95 -17.27 8.16
N VAL A 103 21.22 -16.45 7.40
CA VAL A 103 20.61 -15.23 7.96
C VAL A 103 19.55 -15.57 8.99
N VAL A 104 18.71 -16.57 8.74
CA VAL A 104 17.70 -17.06 9.69
C VAL A 104 18.35 -17.63 10.95
N ASP A 105 19.49 -18.32 10.86
CA ASP A 105 20.23 -18.83 12.03
C ASP A 105 20.84 -17.68 12.87
N ILE A 106 21.32 -16.62 12.21
CA ILE A 106 21.85 -15.42 12.87
C ILE A 106 20.73 -14.61 13.54
N VAL A 107 19.55 -14.51 12.92
CA VAL A 107 18.42 -13.67 13.37
C VAL A 107 17.44 -14.41 14.28
N GLY A 108 17.26 -15.71 14.09
CA GLY A 108 16.29 -16.57 14.80
C GLY A 108 16.79 -17.13 16.14
N ASN A 109 18.01 -16.78 16.56
CA ASN A 109 18.56 -17.06 17.89
C ASN A 109 18.47 -15.83 18.84
N GLN A 110 17.51 -14.93 18.60
CA GLN A 110 17.09 -13.87 19.54
C GLN A 110 15.74 -14.18 20.17
#